data_AF-A0AAD9MK55-F1
#
_entry.id   AF-A0AAD9MK55-F1
#
_cell.length_a   1.000
_cell.length_b   1.000
_cell.length_c   1.000
_cell.angle_alpha   90.00
_cell.angle_beta   90.00
_cell.angle_gamma   90.00
#
_symmetry.space_group_name_H-M   'P 1'
#
loop_
_entity.id
_entity.type
_entity.pdbx_description
1 polymer ?
#
loop_
_entity_poly.entity_id
_entity_poly.type
_entity_poly.pdbx_seq_one_letter_code
_entity_poly.pdbx_strand_id
1 'polypeptide(L)'
;MEEAVPVPPQYQPQPVTDFRAFADGPRGYKVEEEKDTLLPLEEQAPVGRVKRPKHNTVGAGKESGRSWKQPGQRASSLRNPQTALSWEKRMKDKAEKAAFLAQKREALAAFKAKKSEAKAQREASRQRKEENRKASDLTVAISSATAKKLLKSKKGRKQIRTA
;
A
#
# COMPACT_ATOMS: atom_id res chain seq x y z
N MET A 1 -55.45 36.48 15.14
CA MET A 1 -54.72 35.21 15.07
C MET A 1 -53.25 35.58 15.11
N GLU A 2 -52.64 35.52 16.30
CA GLU A 2 -51.22 35.82 16.47
C GLU A 2 -50.44 34.55 16.11
N GLU A 3 -49.78 34.56 14.95
CA GLU A 3 -48.89 33.48 14.52
C GLU A 3 -47.61 33.52 15.35
N ALA A 4 -47.49 32.59 16.29
CA ALA A 4 -46.28 32.37 17.08
C ALA A 4 -45.14 31.94 16.14
N VAL A 5 -44.13 32.79 15.97
CA VAL A 5 -42.93 32.49 15.20
C VAL A 5 -42.11 31.43 15.94
N PRO A 6 -41.87 30.24 15.35
CA PRO A 6 -41.12 29.19 16.01
C PRO A 6 -39.65 29.60 16.16
N VAL A 7 -39.18 29.70 17.40
CA VAL A 7 -37.77 29.93 17.71
C VAL A 7 -36.99 28.66 17.37
N PRO A 8 -35.92 28.75 16.55
CA PRO A 8 -35.14 27.58 16.19
C PRO A 8 -34.43 26.99 17.42
N PRO A 9 -34.31 25.66 17.51
CA PRO A 9 -33.64 25.00 18.63
C PRO A 9 -32.19 25.48 18.73
N GLN A 10 -31.78 25.87 19.93
CA GLN A 10 -30.41 26.29 20.22
C GLN A 10 -29.43 25.16 19.91
N TYR A 11 -28.37 25.50 19.16
CA TYR A 11 -27.35 24.57 18.73
C TYR A 11 -26.64 23.95 19.94
N GLN A 12 -26.82 22.65 20.14
CA GLN A 12 -26.02 21.89 21.10
C GLN A 12 -24.72 21.43 20.41
N PRO A 13 -23.54 21.81 20.93
CA PRO A 13 -22.28 21.36 20.36
C PRO A 13 -22.18 19.83 20.54
N GLN A 14 -22.15 19.12 19.42
CA GLN A 14 -21.87 17.68 19.41
C GLN A 14 -20.44 17.44 19.91
N PRO A 15 -20.20 16.42 20.76
CA PRO A 15 -18.85 16.06 21.14
C PRO A 15 -18.07 15.63 19.90
N VAL A 16 -16.91 16.26 19.68
CA VAL A 16 -16.00 15.90 18.59
C VAL A 16 -15.42 14.54 18.91
N THR A 17 -15.86 13.52 18.16
CA THR A 17 -15.30 12.17 18.25
C THR A 17 -13.87 12.18 17.71
N ASP A 18 -12.91 11.96 18.60
CA ASP A 18 -11.49 11.94 18.25
C ASP A 18 -11.08 10.53 17.75
N PHE A 19 -11.08 10.35 16.43
CA PHE A 19 -10.77 9.06 15.79
C PHE A 19 -9.30 8.64 15.89
N ARG A 20 -8.43 9.46 16.49
CA ARG A 20 -7.01 9.14 16.68
C ARG A 20 -6.77 8.10 17.78
N ALA A 21 -7.72 7.94 18.69
CA ALA A 21 -7.68 6.96 19.76
C ALA A 21 -8.40 5.65 19.41
N PHE A 22 -8.98 5.55 18.21
CA PHE A 22 -9.54 4.28 17.76
C PHE A 22 -8.38 3.32 17.51
N ALA A 23 -8.28 2.29 18.35
CA ALA A 23 -7.40 1.17 18.11
C ALA A 23 -7.85 0.53 16.78
N ASP A 24 -7.17 0.90 15.69
CA ASP A 24 -7.20 0.15 14.43
C ASP A 24 -7.03 -1.32 14.83
N GLY A 25 -8.09 -2.13 14.62
CA GLY A 25 -8.05 -3.57 14.85
C GLY A 25 -6.85 -4.22 14.14
N PRO A 26 -6.55 -5.49 14.43
CA PRO A 26 -5.27 -6.11 14.06
C PRO A 26 -4.97 -5.94 12.56
N ARG A 27 -4.03 -5.04 12.25
CA ARG A 27 -3.45 -4.90 10.92
C ARG A 27 -2.53 -6.09 10.67
N GLY A 28 -3.03 -7.03 9.89
CA GLY A 28 -2.24 -8.13 9.32
C GLY A 28 -2.77 -9.48 9.75
N TYR A 29 -3.35 -10.21 8.79
CA TYR A 29 -3.49 -11.65 8.90
C TYR A 29 -2.07 -12.25 8.88
N LYS A 30 -1.67 -12.92 9.96
CA LYS A 30 -0.54 -13.87 9.92
C LYS A 30 -1.03 -15.10 9.18
N VAL A 31 -0.53 -15.31 7.97
CA VAL A 31 -0.63 -16.60 7.29
C VAL A 31 0.36 -17.50 8.00
N GLU A 32 -0.13 -18.39 8.86
CA GLU A 32 0.69 -19.46 9.43
C GLU A 32 1.00 -20.44 8.29
N GLU A 33 2.27 -20.52 7.91
CA GLU A 33 2.77 -21.54 7.00
C GLU A 33 2.71 -22.89 7.73
N GLU A 34 1.79 -23.75 7.29
CA GLU A 34 1.77 -25.16 7.70
C GLU A 34 3.08 -25.81 7.24
N LYS A 35 3.97 -26.08 8.20
CA LYS A 35 5.15 -26.92 7.99
C LYS A 35 4.70 -28.36 7.82
N ASP A 36 4.80 -28.85 6.59
CA ASP A 36 4.74 -30.27 6.26
C ASP A 36 5.71 -31.05 7.17
N THR A 37 5.15 -31.82 8.09
CA THR A 37 5.85 -32.77 8.93
C THR A 37 6.27 -33.97 8.08
N LEU A 38 7.50 -33.92 7.56
CA LEU A 38 8.17 -35.05 6.93
C LEU A 38 8.42 -36.15 7.96
N LEU A 39 7.77 -37.31 7.77
CA LEU A 39 8.04 -38.55 8.49
C LEU A 39 9.40 -39.14 8.07
N PRO A 40 10.14 -39.81 8.98
CA PRO A 40 11.46 -40.36 8.68
C PRO A 40 11.37 -41.55 7.72
N LEU A 41 12.15 -41.46 6.64
CA LEU A 41 12.33 -42.48 5.62
C LEU A 41 13.11 -43.67 6.21
N GLU A 42 12.40 -44.76 6.53
CA GLU A 42 13.03 -46.05 6.83
C GLU A 42 13.82 -46.57 5.61
N GLU A 43 15.08 -46.85 5.86
CA GLU A 43 16.06 -47.40 4.93
C GLU A 43 15.69 -48.85 4.57
N GLN A 44 15.03 -49.04 3.42
CA GLN A 44 14.78 -50.37 2.85
C GLN A 44 15.86 -50.74 1.83
N ALA A 45 16.50 -51.89 2.07
CA ALA A 45 17.56 -52.50 1.28
C ALA A 45 17.25 -52.66 -0.22
N PRO A 46 18.26 -52.72 -1.12
CA PRO A 46 18.03 -52.79 -2.55
C PRO A 46 17.55 -54.19 -2.98
N VAL A 47 16.23 -54.35 -3.12
CA VAL A 47 15.63 -55.55 -3.72
C VAL A 47 15.71 -55.43 -5.25
N GLY A 48 16.41 -56.36 -5.89
CA GLY A 48 16.64 -56.39 -7.33
C GLY A 48 15.34 -56.38 -8.16
N ARG A 49 15.39 -55.71 -9.32
CA ARG A 49 14.27 -55.64 -10.27
C ARG A 49 13.98 -56.99 -10.90
N VAL A 50 12.99 -57.71 -10.36
CA VAL A 50 12.33 -58.79 -11.10
C VAL A 50 11.40 -58.16 -12.13
N LYS A 51 11.69 -58.33 -13.42
CA LYS A 51 10.78 -57.93 -14.49
C LYS A 51 9.52 -58.80 -14.42
N ARG A 52 8.41 -58.22 -14.00
CA ARG A 52 7.09 -58.88 -14.05
C ARG A 52 6.68 -59.09 -15.52
N PRO A 53 6.18 -60.26 -15.93
CA PRO A 53 5.64 -60.44 -17.26
C PRO A 53 4.44 -59.51 -17.46
N LYS A 54 4.47 -58.70 -18.52
CA LYS A 54 3.31 -57.89 -18.94
C LYS A 54 2.27 -58.85 -19.52
N HIS A 55 1.17 -59.06 -18.80
CA HIS A 55 -0.01 -59.65 -19.42
C HIS A 55 -0.56 -58.65 -20.44
N ASN A 56 -0.58 -59.05 -21.71
CA ASN A 56 -1.27 -58.33 -22.77
C ASN A 56 -2.76 -58.31 -22.43
N THR A 57 -3.28 -57.18 -21.97
CA THR A 57 -4.72 -56.96 -21.71
C THR A 57 -5.50 -56.62 -22.98
N VAL A 58 -5.03 -57.08 -24.14
CA VAL A 58 -5.79 -57.02 -25.39
C VAL A 58 -6.63 -58.30 -25.46
N GLY A 59 -7.82 -58.27 -24.85
CA GLY A 59 -8.86 -59.26 -25.15
C GLY A 59 -9.53 -59.99 -23.98
N ALA A 60 -9.15 -59.80 -22.72
CA ALA A 60 -9.69 -60.59 -21.59
C ALA A 60 -10.48 -59.75 -20.57
N GLY A 61 -11.34 -58.84 -21.01
CA GLY A 61 -12.10 -57.98 -20.09
C GLY A 61 -13.41 -57.41 -20.62
N LYS A 62 -13.96 -57.98 -21.71
CA LYS A 62 -15.15 -57.45 -22.39
C LYS A 62 -16.31 -58.45 -22.44
N GLU A 63 -16.36 -59.41 -21.52
CA GLU A 63 -17.42 -60.43 -21.44
C GLU A 63 -18.41 -60.23 -20.27
N SER A 64 -18.27 -59.15 -19.50
CA SER A 64 -19.31 -58.73 -18.55
C SER A 64 -20.07 -57.56 -19.15
N GLY A 65 -21.24 -57.83 -19.74
CA GLY A 65 -22.17 -56.81 -20.25
C GLY A 65 -22.78 -55.89 -19.18
N ARG A 66 -22.17 -55.80 -17.99
CA ARG A 66 -22.60 -54.95 -16.87
C ARG A 66 -21.54 -53.89 -16.59
N SER A 67 -21.72 -52.71 -17.19
CA SER A 67 -20.96 -51.51 -16.85
C SER A 67 -21.47 -50.95 -15.52
N TRP A 68 -20.81 -51.25 -14.40
CA TRP A 68 -21.14 -50.67 -13.08
C TRP A 68 -20.92 -49.14 -13.02
N LYS A 69 -20.16 -48.57 -13.96
CA LYS A 69 -19.96 -47.13 -14.11
C LYS A 69 -20.30 -46.73 -15.54
N GLN A 70 -21.21 -45.77 -15.70
CA GLN A 70 -21.43 -45.11 -16.99
C GLN A 70 -20.10 -44.48 -17.45
N PRO A 71 -19.75 -44.50 -18.75
CA PRO A 71 -18.59 -43.79 -19.24
C PRO A 71 -18.78 -42.29 -19.00
N GLY A 72 -18.09 -41.74 -17.99
CA GLY A 72 -18.13 -40.32 -17.68
C GLY A 72 -17.57 -39.50 -18.85
N GLN A 73 -18.20 -38.36 -19.14
CA GLN A 73 -17.64 -37.41 -20.10
C GLN A 73 -16.36 -36.78 -19.54
N ARG A 74 -15.35 -36.57 -20.40
CA ARG A 74 -14.11 -35.90 -20.00
C ARG A 74 -14.40 -34.44 -19.70
N ALA A 75 -13.84 -33.86 -18.63
CA ALA A 75 -14.05 -32.44 -18.30
C ALA A 75 -13.69 -31.49 -19.46
N SER A 76 -12.76 -31.89 -20.33
CA SER A 76 -12.40 -31.14 -21.54
C SER A 76 -13.50 -31.10 -22.61
N SER A 77 -14.44 -32.04 -22.64
CA SER A 77 -15.58 -32.03 -23.58
C SER A 77 -16.74 -31.15 -23.11
N LEU A 78 -16.74 -30.73 -21.84
CA LEU A 78 -17.70 -29.76 -21.29
C LEU A 78 -17.24 -28.31 -21.46
N ARG A 79 -16.12 -28.06 -22.17
CA ARG A 79 -15.61 -26.71 -22.39
C ARG A 79 -16.60 -25.93 -23.27
N ASN A 80 -17.08 -24.82 -22.72
CA ASN A 80 -18.10 -24.00 -23.36
C ASN A 80 -17.53 -23.36 -24.66
N PRO A 81 -18.08 -23.67 -25.85
CA PRO A 81 -17.52 -23.23 -27.14
C PRO A 81 -17.65 -21.71 -27.36
N GLN A 82 -18.47 -21.01 -26.57
CA GLN A 82 -18.68 -19.55 -26.63
C GLN A 82 -17.76 -18.73 -25.71
N THR A 83 -16.69 -19.31 -25.18
CA THR A 83 -15.77 -18.62 -24.24
C THR A 83 -14.78 -17.66 -24.91
N ALA A 84 -14.62 -17.74 -26.24
CA ALA A 84 -13.74 -16.82 -26.95
C ALA A 84 -14.48 -15.50 -27.24
N LEU A 85 -14.08 -14.43 -26.55
CA LEU A 85 -14.47 -13.06 -26.92
C LEU A 85 -14.11 -12.82 -28.39
N SER A 86 -15.03 -12.19 -29.13
CA SER A 86 -14.76 -11.73 -30.51
C SER A 86 -13.59 -10.76 -30.51
N TRP A 87 -12.86 -10.71 -31.63
CA TRP A 87 -11.70 -9.82 -31.79
C TRP A 87 -12.03 -8.36 -31.43
N GLU A 88 -13.18 -7.87 -31.89
CA GLU A 88 -13.65 -6.51 -31.59
C GLU A 88 -13.83 -6.25 -30.09
N LYS A 89 -14.40 -7.21 -29.35
CA LYS A 89 -14.55 -7.08 -27.89
C LYS A 89 -13.19 -7.00 -27.20
N ARG A 90 -12.23 -7.84 -27.60
CA ARG A 90 -10.85 -7.78 -27.07
C ARG A 90 -10.18 -6.43 -27.35
N MET A 91 -10.44 -5.85 -28.51
CA MET A 91 -9.89 -4.53 -28.86
C MET A 91 -10.53 -3.41 -28.04
N LYS A 92 -11.84 -3.48 -27.78
CA LYS A 92 -12.53 -2.55 -26.86
C LYS A 92 -11.94 -2.64 -25.45
N ASP A 93 -11.86 -3.85 -24.89
CA ASP A 93 -11.30 -4.08 -23.54
C ASP A 93 -9.85 -3.56 -23.44
N LYS A 94 -9.06 -3.75 -24.51
CA LYS A 94 -7.67 -3.27 -24.58
C LYS A 94 -7.61 -1.73 -24.60
N ALA A 95 -8.49 -1.08 -25.35
CA ALA A 95 -8.57 0.39 -25.42
C ALA A 95 -9.01 0.97 -24.08
N GLU A 96 -10.03 0.39 -23.44
CA GLU A 96 -10.51 0.80 -22.12
C GLU A 96 -9.43 0.65 -21.05
N LYS A 97 -8.72 -0.49 -21.04
CA LYS A 97 -7.59 -0.72 -20.14
C LYS A 97 -6.46 0.28 -20.37
N ALA A 98 -6.16 0.62 -21.63
CA ALA A 98 -5.14 1.61 -21.95
C ALA A 98 -5.53 3.01 -21.44
N ALA A 99 -6.78 3.41 -21.65
CA ALA A 99 -7.31 4.69 -21.16
C ALA A 99 -7.25 4.78 -19.62
N PHE A 100 -7.68 3.73 -18.92
CA PHE A 100 -7.61 3.67 -17.45
C PHE A 100 -6.17 3.77 -16.94
N LEU A 101 -5.21 3.08 -17.58
CA LEU A 101 -3.81 3.16 -17.20
C LEU A 101 -3.20 4.55 -17.47
N ALA A 102 -3.61 5.22 -18.54
CA ALA A 102 -3.20 6.60 -18.82
C ALA A 102 -3.71 7.55 -17.72
N GLN A 103 -4.99 7.50 -17.39
CA GLN A 103 -5.59 8.29 -16.31
C GLN A 103 -4.89 8.04 -14.96
N LYS A 104 -4.60 6.78 -14.64
CA LYS A 104 -3.87 6.42 -13.41
C LYS A 104 -2.46 7.04 -13.39
N ARG A 105 -1.74 7.01 -14.52
CA ARG A 105 -0.40 7.61 -14.64
C ARG A 105 -0.45 9.12 -14.49
N GLU A 106 -1.41 9.78 -15.13
CA GLU A 106 -1.62 11.23 -15.00
C GLU A 106 -1.93 11.64 -13.56
N ALA A 107 -2.81 10.92 -12.88
CA ALA A 107 -3.13 11.17 -11.47
C ALA A 107 -1.91 11.01 -10.56
N LEU A 108 -1.09 9.97 -10.78
CA LEU A 108 0.15 9.77 -10.02
C LEU A 108 1.20 10.84 -10.33
N ALA A 109 1.31 11.28 -11.58
CA ALA A 109 2.20 12.36 -11.99
C ALA A 109 1.79 13.68 -11.31
N ALA A 110 0.51 14.02 -11.34
CA ALA A 110 -0.03 15.20 -10.65
C ALA A 110 0.22 15.15 -9.14
N PHE A 111 0.03 13.99 -8.50
CA PHE A 111 0.33 13.81 -7.08
C PHE A 111 1.82 13.99 -6.76
N LYS A 112 2.70 13.42 -7.59
CA LYS A 112 4.15 13.56 -7.43
C LYS A 112 4.60 15.01 -7.63
N ALA A 113 4.06 15.71 -8.62
CA ALA A 113 4.34 17.12 -8.87
C ALA A 113 4.00 17.96 -7.63
N LYS A 114 2.76 17.87 -7.13
CA LYS A 114 2.33 18.56 -5.89
C LYS A 114 3.23 18.26 -4.69
N LYS A 115 3.62 17.00 -4.52
CA LYS A 115 4.53 16.59 -3.42
C LYS A 115 5.92 17.19 -3.58
N SER A 116 6.46 17.23 -4.80
CA SER A 116 7.77 17.81 -5.08
C SER A 116 7.78 19.33 -4.90
N GLU A 117 6.72 20.02 -5.33
CA GLU A 117 6.54 21.47 -5.12
C GLU A 117 6.48 21.81 -3.63
N ALA A 118 5.68 21.06 -2.85
CA ALA A 118 5.60 21.26 -1.41
C ALA A 118 6.95 21.02 -0.70
N LYS A 119 7.76 20.07 -1.19
CA LYS A 119 9.11 19.84 -0.68
C LYS A 119 10.05 21.00 -1.04
N ALA A 120 10.05 21.45 -2.28
CA ALA A 120 10.85 22.58 -2.74
C ALA A 120 10.52 23.87 -1.97
N GLN A 121 9.25 24.15 -1.70
CA GLN A 121 8.82 25.29 -0.89
C GLN A 121 9.36 25.22 0.56
N ARG A 122 9.35 24.03 1.16
CA ARG A 122 9.90 23.82 2.52
C ARG A 122 11.42 24.01 2.54
N GLU A 123 12.11 23.50 1.53
CA GLU A 123 13.56 23.65 1.39
C GLU A 123 13.94 25.12 1.17
N ALA A 124 13.24 25.84 0.29
CA ALA A 124 13.45 27.27 0.08
C ALA A 124 13.16 28.09 1.35
N SER A 125 12.09 27.77 2.10
CA SER A 125 11.80 28.41 3.39
C SER A 125 12.89 28.14 4.42
N ARG A 126 13.42 26.91 4.47
CA ARG A 126 14.52 26.53 5.36
C ARG A 126 15.80 27.27 4.99
N GLN A 127 16.17 27.31 3.72
CA GLN A 127 17.34 28.03 3.22
C GLN A 127 17.25 29.52 3.54
N ARG A 128 16.11 30.17 3.26
CA ARG A 128 15.88 31.58 3.64
C ARG A 128 16.04 31.82 5.14
N LYS A 129 15.54 30.92 5.98
CA LYS A 129 15.72 31.02 7.44
C LYS A 129 17.17 30.83 7.86
N GLU A 130 17.89 29.91 7.23
CA GLU A 130 19.32 29.67 7.50
C GLU A 130 20.17 30.85 7.04
N GLU A 131 19.89 31.42 5.87
CA GLU A 131 20.53 32.64 5.37
C GLU A 131 20.25 33.83 6.29
N ASN A 132 18.99 34.02 6.71
CA ASN A 132 18.64 35.07 7.66
C ASN A 132 19.34 34.88 9.01
N ARG A 133 19.45 33.63 9.50
CA ARG A 133 20.22 33.31 10.71
C ARG A 133 21.70 33.64 10.56
N LYS A 134 22.32 33.21 9.45
CA LYS A 134 23.73 33.55 9.15
C LYS A 134 23.93 35.05 9.06
N ALA A 135 23.03 35.77 8.39
CA ALA A 135 23.08 37.22 8.27
C ALA A 135 22.92 37.90 9.65
N SER A 136 22.01 37.42 10.51
CA SER A 136 21.86 37.95 11.87
C SER A 136 23.02 37.57 12.79
N ASP A 137 23.61 36.39 12.64
CA ASP A 137 24.78 35.98 13.43
C ASP A 137 25.97 36.88 13.10
N LEU A 138 26.16 37.27 11.83
CA LEU A 138 27.18 38.22 11.41
C LEU A 138 26.97 39.63 11.99
N THR A 139 25.72 40.09 12.15
CA THR A 139 25.43 41.41 12.71
C THR A 139 25.43 41.43 14.25
N VAL A 140 25.02 40.33 14.91
CA VAL A 140 24.94 40.20 16.37
C VAL A 140 26.26 39.74 16.99
N ALA A 141 27.21 39.23 16.20
CA ALA A 141 28.56 38.90 16.64
C ALA A 141 29.38 40.17 16.99
N ILE A 142 28.94 40.90 18.01
CA ILE A 142 29.81 41.75 18.82
C ILE A 142 30.88 40.80 19.36
N SER A 143 32.15 41.02 18.96
CA SER A 143 33.25 40.20 19.47
C SER A 143 33.16 40.11 20.99
N SER A 144 33.51 38.96 21.57
CA SER A 144 33.42 38.77 23.03
C SER A 144 34.20 39.87 23.81
N ALA A 145 35.25 40.41 23.21
CA ALA A 145 36.00 41.57 23.72
C ALA A 145 35.19 42.88 23.65
N THR A 146 34.48 43.13 22.54
CA THR A 146 33.60 44.31 22.37
C THR A 146 32.40 44.25 23.33
N ALA A 147 31.81 43.06 23.55
CA ALA A 147 30.73 42.87 24.53
C ALA A 147 31.21 43.15 25.96
N LYS A 148 32.41 42.67 26.33
CA LYS A 148 33.07 42.97 27.61
C LYS A 148 33.35 44.48 27.78
N LYS A 149 33.72 45.20 26.72
CA LYS A 149 33.92 46.67 26.76
C LYS A 149 32.61 47.42 27.00
N LEU A 150 31.54 47.02 26.32
CA LEU A 150 30.21 47.63 26.47
C LEU A 150 29.61 47.38 27.87
N LEU A 151 29.88 46.22 28.47
CA LEU A 151 29.47 45.88 29.85
C LEU A 151 30.14 46.75 30.93
N LYS A 152 31.28 47.40 30.64
CA LYS A 152 31.96 48.28 31.60
C LYS A 152 31.22 49.60 31.80
N SER A 153 30.62 50.18 30.75
CA SER A 153 29.93 51.48 30.83
C SER A 153 28.42 51.34 31.07
N LYS A 154 27.80 52.34 31.74
CA LYS A 154 26.34 52.35 31.98
C LYS A 154 25.53 52.50 30.68
N LYS A 155 26.03 53.27 29.72
CA LYS A 155 25.42 53.44 28.37
C LYS A 155 25.50 52.15 27.54
N GLY A 156 26.67 51.49 27.50
CA GLY A 156 26.83 50.23 26.77
C GLY A 156 26.00 49.08 27.33
N ARG A 157 25.88 49.00 28.67
CA ARG A 157 24.96 48.07 29.34
C ARG A 157 23.49 48.29 28.97
N LYS A 158 23.07 49.55 28.78
CA LYS A 158 21.70 49.85 28.33
C LYS A 158 21.48 49.42 26.88
N GLN A 159 22.43 49.68 25.98
CA GLN A 159 22.33 49.31 24.56
C GLN A 159 22.18 47.80 24.33
N ILE A 160 22.89 46.97 25.11
CA ILE A 160 22.79 45.50 25.03
C ILE A 160 21.46 44.99 25.61
N ARG A 161 20.85 45.70 26.57
CA ARG A 161 19.60 45.28 27.23
C ARG A 161 18.34 45.63 26.44
N THR A 162 18.46 46.56 25.50
CA THR A 162 17.35 47.07 24.67
C THR A 162 17.35 46.49 23.25
N ALA A 163 18.42 45.79 22.87
CA ALA A 163 18.53 45.03 21.61
C ALA A 163 18.10 43.57 21.85
#